data_AF-A0A1F3W0T5-F1
#
_entry.id   AF-A0A1F3W0T5-F1
#
_cell.length_a   1.000
_cell.length_b   1.000
_cell.length_c   1.000
_cell.angle_alpha   90.00
_cell.angle_beta   90.00
_cell.angle_gamma   90.00
#
_symmetry.space_group_name_H-M   'P 1'
#
loop_
_entity.id
_entity.type
_entity.pdbx_description
1 polymer ?
#
loop_
_entity_poly.entity_id
_entity_poly.type
_entity_poly.pdbx_seq_one_letter_code
_entity_poly.pdbx_strand_id
1 'polypeptide(L)'
;MTNIDKTTQARSRFFPNTTPNTKSNRLDRTEHLSLRKNPGDRQKQLEQIAQNDAKIQIPESVKDFAKIKKAVDAAPPVDNSQKIANLKNQIQAGKYEIDYDALANDILEQEF
;
A
#
# COMPACT_ATOMS: atom_id res chain seq x y z
N MET A 1 27.02 -9.37 -53.93
CA MET A 1 27.06 -8.05 -53.28
C MET A 1 25.87 -7.97 -52.33
N THR A 2 26.09 -8.06 -51.03
CA THR A 2 25.05 -7.89 -50.00
C THR A 2 25.36 -6.62 -49.22
N ASN A 3 24.59 -5.57 -49.49
CA ASN A 3 24.65 -4.30 -48.77
C ASN A 3 23.89 -4.48 -47.45
N ILE A 4 24.59 -4.68 -46.34
CA ILE A 4 24.01 -4.66 -45.00
C ILE A 4 24.16 -3.24 -44.45
N ASP A 5 23.03 -2.56 -44.29
CA ASP A 5 22.92 -1.20 -43.75
C ASP A 5 23.58 -1.06 -42.37
N LYS A 6 24.57 -0.16 -42.28
CA LYS A 6 25.33 0.17 -41.06
C LYS A 6 24.50 0.83 -39.95
N THR A 7 23.20 1.05 -40.16
CA THR A 7 22.28 1.67 -39.17
C THR A 7 21.73 0.67 -38.15
N THR A 8 21.82 -0.64 -38.42
CA THR A 8 21.36 -1.70 -37.48
C THR A 8 22.39 -2.08 -36.42
N GLN A 9 23.64 -1.57 -36.51
CA GLN A 9 24.68 -1.81 -35.51
C GLN A 9 24.61 -0.86 -34.29
N ALA A 10 23.70 0.10 -34.27
CA ALA A 10 23.40 0.89 -33.08
C ALA A 10 22.27 0.20 -32.27
N ARG A 11 22.65 -0.82 -31.50
CA ARG A 11 21.75 -1.58 -30.62
C ARG A 11 20.92 -0.63 -29.73
N SER A 12 19.61 -0.87 -29.66
CA SER A 12 18.65 -0.02 -28.95
C SER A 12 18.94 0.06 -27.45
N ARG A 13 18.60 1.21 -26.85
CA ARG A 13 18.67 1.47 -25.40
C ARG A 13 17.59 0.74 -24.58
N PHE A 14 16.86 -0.16 -25.22
CA PHE A 14 15.70 -0.84 -24.63
C PHE A 14 16.08 -2.06 -23.78
N PHE A 15 17.35 -2.48 -23.80
CA PHE A 15 17.82 -3.65 -23.07
C PHE A 15 18.73 -3.25 -21.90
N PRO A 16 18.41 -3.68 -20.66
CA PRO A 16 19.22 -3.37 -19.49
C PRO A 16 20.51 -4.19 -19.54
N ASN A 17 21.58 -3.56 -20.06
CA ASN A 17 23.02 -3.92 -20.05
C ASN A 17 23.74 -3.66 -21.39
N THR A 18 23.10 -3.04 -22.38
CA THR A 18 23.81 -2.60 -23.60
C THR A 18 24.38 -1.18 -23.42
N THR A 19 25.66 -1.06 -23.06
CA THR A 19 26.35 0.24 -23.02
C THR A 19 26.83 0.64 -24.42
N PRO A 20 26.30 1.72 -25.04
CA PRO A 20 26.88 2.25 -26.26
C PRO A 20 28.23 2.90 -25.94
N ASN A 21 29.29 2.45 -26.61
CA ASN A 21 30.64 3.01 -26.49
C ASN A 21 30.67 4.41 -27.09
N THR A 22 30.32 5.41 -26.29
CA THR A 22 30.47 6.84 -26.61
C THR A 22 31.19 7.51 -25.45
N LYS A 23 32.50 7.64 -25.60
CA LYS A 23 33.36 8.45 -24.74
C LYS A 23 33.13 9.93 -25.07
N SER A 24 32.18 10.59 -24.39
CA SER A 24 32.24 12.01 -24.02
C SER A 24 30.95 12.43 -23.29
N ASN A 25 31.11 13.28 -22.28
CA ASN A 25 30.07 14.05 -21.57
C ASN A 25 29.19 13.29 -20.56
N ARG A 26 29.81 12.74 -19.51
CA ARG A 26 29.10 12.20 -18.32
C ARG A 26 28.95 13.18 -17.14
N LEU A 27 29.37 14.44 -17.27
CA LEU A 27 29.30 15.41 -16.15
C LEU A 27 28.17 16.46 -16.25
N ASP A 28 27.55 16.66 -17.43
CA ASP A 28 26.49 17.68 -17.59
C ASP A 28 25.05 17.14 -17.57
N ARG A 29 24.84 15.83 -17.43
CA ARG A 29 23.49 15.23 -17.57
C ARG A 29 22.79 14.97 -16.23
N THR A 30 23.48 15.06 -15.10
CA THR A 30 22.90 14.85 -13.76
C THR A 30 22.16 16.07 -13.21
N GLU A 31 22.53 17.29 -13.64
CA GLU A 31 21.89 18.54 -13.21
C GLU A 31 20.53 18.81 -13.90
N HIS A 32 20.23 18.11 -14.99
CA HIS A 32 18.94 18.21 -15.70
C HIS A 32 17.96 17.08 -15.37
N LEU A 33 18.40 16.09 -14.58
CA LEU A 33 17.58 15.00 -14.05
C LEU A 33 17.23 15.20 -12.56
N SER A 34 17.73 16.26 -11.93
CA SER A 34 17.14 16.79 -10.70
C SER A 34 15.68 17.14 -11.01
N LEU A 35 14.75 16.72 -10.15
CA LEU A 35 13.31 16.83 -10.39
C LEU A 35 12.93 18.30 -10.70
N ARG A 36 12.88 18.66 -11.98
CA ARG A 36 12.43 19.97 -12.44
C ARG A 36 10.98 20.09 -12.01
N LYS A 37 10.71 21.00 -11.07
CA LYS A 37 9.35 21.32 -10.64
C LYS A 37 8.54 21.78 -11.86
N ASN A 38 7.30 21.34 -11.92
CA ASN A 38 6.40 21.80 -12.96
C ASN A 38 6.24 23.34 -12.86
N PRO A 39 6.19 24.06 -13.99
CA PRO A 39 5.82 25.47 -13.97
C PRO A 39 4.40 25.63 -13.41
N GLY A 40 4.11 26.78 -12.79
CA GLY A 40 2.86 27.00 -12.04
C GLY A 40 1.58 26.72 -12.85
N ASP A 41 1.58 27.02 -14.14
CA ASP A 41 0.44 26.75 -15.02
C ASP A 41 0.23 25.26 -15.28
N ARG A 42 1.33 24.51 -15.43
CA ARG A 42 1.28 23.05 -15.59
C ARG A 42 0.82 22.39 -14.30
N GLN A 43 1.20 22.93 -13.14
CA GLN A 43 0.71 22.42 -11.86
C GLN A 43 -0.81 22.58 -11.75
N LYS A 44 -1.36 23.75 -12.10
CA LYS A 44 -2.81 23.98 -12.11
C LYS A 44 -3.55 23.05 -13.07
N GLN A 45 -3.01 22.81 -14.26
CA GLN A 45 -3.58 21.87 -15.23
C GLN A 45 -3.59 20.44 -14.69
N LEU A 46 -2.49 20.00 -14.07
CA LEU A 46 -2.41 18.67 -13.47
C LEU A 46 -3.35 18.51 -12.28
N GLU A 47 -3.51 19.55 -11.45
CA GLU A 47 -4.49 19.55 -10.35
C GLU A 47 -5.94 19.46 -10.88
N GLN A 48 -6.26 20.16 -11.97
CA GLN A 48 -7.58 20.07 -12.61
C GLN A 48 -7.85 18.69 -13.22
N ILE A 49 -6.86 18.11 -13.92
CA ILE A 49 -6.96 16.76 -14.49
C ILE A 49 -7.11 15.74 -13.37
N ALA A 50 -6.27 15.83 -12.32
CA ALA A 50 -6.36 14.95 -11.16
C ALA A 50 -7.72 15.06 -10.44
N GLN A 51 -8.28 16.27 -10.30
CA GLN A 51 -9.60 16.47 -9.70
C GLN A 51 -10.73 15.91 -10.58
N ASN A 52 -10.59 15.95 -11.91
CA ASN A 52 -11.61 15.44 -12.83
C ASN A 52 -11.56 13.91 -12.94
N ASP A 53 -10.36 13.33 -12.98
CA ASP A 53 -10.15 11.89 -13.11
C ASP A 53 -10.36 11.15 -11.78
N ALA A 54 -10.12 11.81 -10.63
CA ALA A 54 -10.26 11.23 -9.29
C ALA A 54 -11.58 11.56 -8.57
N LYS A 55 -12.64 11.94 -9.29
CA LYS A 55 -13.98 12.21 -8.73
C LYS A 55 -14.71 10.92 -8.30
N ILE A 56 -14.11 10.13 -7.43
CA ILE A 56 -14.81 9.10 -6.68
C ILE A 56 -15.30 9.76 -5.40
N GLN A 57 -16.58 10.14 -5.37
CA GLN A 57 -17.23 10.60 -4.14
C GLN A 57 -17.38 9.40 -3.20
N ILE A 58 -16.42 9.24 -2.29
CA ILE A 58 -16.51 8.23 -1.23
C ILE A 58 -17.62 8.66 -0.26
N PRO A 59 -18.65 7.83 -0.03
CA PRO A 59 -19.67 8.10 0.98
C PRO A 59 -19.03 8.27 2.37
N GLU A 60 -19.59 9.15 3.21
CA GLU A 60 -19.05 9.40 4.55
C GLU A 60 -18.98 8.13 5.41
N SER A 61 -19.95 7.21 5.27
CA SER A 61 -19.93 5.90 5.96
C SER A 61 -18.68 5.06 5.64
N VAL A 62 -18.22 5.10 4.39
CA VAL A 62 -17.02 4.36 3.95
C VAL A 62 -15.76 5.02 4.47
N LYS A 63 -15.73 6.37 4.54
CA LYS A 63 -14.60 7.11 5.14
C LYS A 63 -14.50 6.84 6.63
N ASP A 64 -15.63 6.80 7.32
CA ASP A 64 -15.65 6.55 8.75
C ASP A 64 -15.26 5.12 9.09
N PHE A 65 -15.75 4.14 8.31
CA PHE A 65 -15.27 2.77 8.40
C PHE A 65 -13.75 2.67 8.20
N ALA A 66 -13.20 3.34 7.18
CA ALA A 66 -11.76 3.33 6.92
C ALA A 66 -10.94 3.96 8.07
N LYS A 67 -11.43 5.05 8.68
CA LYS A 67 -10.80 5.66 9.86
C LYS A 67 -10.82 4.71 11.06
N ILE A 68 -11.96 4.10 11.35
CA ILE A 68 -12.12 3.15 12.45
C ILE A 68 -11.20 1.95 12.25
N LYS A 69 -11.21 1.35 11.05
CA LYS A 69 -10.34 0.22 10.71
C LYS A 69 -8.87 0.57 10.91
N LYS A 70 -8.43 1.73 10.41
CA LYS A 70 -7.06 2.20 10.59
C LYS A 70 -6.70 2.40 12.07
N ALA A 71 -7.63 2.91 12.87
CA ALA A 71 -7.43 3.08 14.31
C ALA A 71 -7.34 1.73 15.04
N VAL A 72 -8.16 0.75 14.66
CA VAL A 72 -8.14 -0.61 15.18
C VAL A 72 -6.85 -1.32 14.81
N ASP A 73 -6.44 -1.25 13.53
CA ASP A 73 -5.21 -1.88 13.04
C ASP A 73 -3.95 -1.26 13.67
N ALA A 74 -4.00 0.02 14.04
CA ALA A 74 -2.92 0.72 14.72
C ALA A 74 -2.94 0.55 16.25
N ALA A 75 -3.99 -0.03 16.82
CA ALA A 75 -4.09 -0.25 18.25
C ALA A 75 -3.08 -1.33 18.68
N PRO A 76 -2.41 -1.17 19.82
CA PRO A 76 -1.55 -2.21 20.35
C PRO A 76 -2.37 -3.47 20.69
N PRO A 77 -1.78 -4.67 20.56
CA PRO A 77 -2.46 -5.90 20.95
C PRO A 77 -2.79 -5.84 22.44
N VAL A 78 -4.04 -6.16 22.78
CA VAL A 78 -4.48 -6.20 24.19
C VAL A 78 -3.79 -7.38 24.87
N ASP A 79 -3.04 -7.11 25.94
CA ASP A 79 -2.45 -8.17 26.74
C ASP A 79 -3.53 -8.86 27.59
N ASN A 80 -3.89 -10.08 27.18
CA ASN A 80 -4.88 -10.92 27.86
C ASN A 80 -4.25 -11.91 28.86
N SER A 81 -2.95 -11.80 29.15
CA SER A 81 -2.20 -12.75 29.99
C SER A 81 -2.84 -12.99 31.36
N GLN A 82 -3.23 -11.92 32.06
CA GLN A 82 -3.86 -11.99 33.37
C GLN A 82 -5.25 -12.64 33.32
N LYS A 83 -6.06 -12.30 32.31
CA LYS A 83 -7.38 -12.89 32.10
C LYS A 83 -7.27 -14.39 31.87
N ILE A 84 -6.32 -14.81 31.04
CA ILE A 84 -6.05 -16.22 30.75
C ILE A 84 -5.60 -16.96 32.01
N ALA A 85 -4.71 -16.37 32.81
CA ALA A 85 -4.25 -16.97 34.06
C ALA A 85 -5.40 -17.18 35.05
N ASN A 86 -6.27 -16.18 35.21
CA ASN A 86 -7.44 -16.25 36.08
C ASN A 86 -8.42 -17.34 35.62
N LEU A 87 -8.72 -17.40 34.32
CA LEU A 87 -9.58 -18.45 33.75
C LEU A 87 -8.99 -19.84 33.95
N LYS A 88 -7.69 -20.01 33.71
CA LYS A 88 -7.00 -21.29 33.95
C LYS A 88 -7.12 -21.74 35.41
N ASN A 89 -6.93 -20.81 36.35
CA ASN A 89 -7.08 -21.12 37.78
C ASN A 89 -8.51 -21.51 38.14
N GLN A 90 -9.53 -20.82 37.58
CA GLN A 90 -10.93 -21.15 37.82
C GLN A 90 -11.31 -22.53 37.28
N ILE A 91 -10.82 -22.87 36.08
CA ILE A 91 -11.03 -24.18 35.46
C ILE A 91 -10.37 -25.29 36.28
N GLN A 92 -9.10 -25.09 36.68
CA GLN A 92 -8.38 -26.06 37.52
C GLN A 92 -9.03 -26.27 38.90
N ALA A 93 -9.59 -25.20 39.47
CA ALA A 93 -10.31 -25.26 40.73
C ALA A 93 -11.73 -25.84 40.60
N GLY A 94 -12.20 -26.15 39.38
CA GLY A 94 -13.56 -26.64 39.11
C GLY A 94 -14.66 -25.59 39.37
N LYS A 95 -14.30 -24.30 39.42
CA LYS A 95 -15.23 -23.18 39.69
C LYS A 95 -15.64 -22.43 38.43
N TYR A 96 -15.24 -22.92 37.26
CA TYR A 96 -15.60 -22.32 35.99
C TYR A 96 -16.98 -22.81 35.57
N GLU A 97 -17.95 -21.90 35.55
CA GLU A 97 -19.31 -22.16 35.09
C GLU A 97 -19.46 -21.65 33.65
N ILE A 98 -19.99 -22.50 32.78
CA ILE A 98 -20.23 -22.16 31.37
C ILE A 98 -21.57 -21.44 31.30
N ASP A 99 -21.57 -20.23 30.77
CA ASP A 99 -22.79 -19.53 30.39
C ASP A 99 -23.28 -20.07 29.05
N TYR A 100 -24.29 -20.93 29.09
CA TYR A 100 -24.85 -21.58 27.90
C TYR A 100 -25.62 -20.62 27.01
N ASP A 101 -26.22 -19.56 27.57
CA ASP A 101 -26.97 -18.58 26.80
C ASP A 101 -25.99 -17.69 26.02
N ALA A 102 -24.90 -17.25 26.66
CA ALA A 102 -23.83 -16.54 25.98
C ALA A 102 -23.18 -17.41 24.89
N LEU A 103 -22.93 -18.70 25.18
CA LEU A 103 -22.39 -19.63 24.19
C LEU A 103 -23.31 -19.80 22.98
N ALA A 104 -24.62 -19.91 23.20
CA ALA A 104 -25.60 -20.03 22.11
C ALA A 104 -25.64 -18.76 21.25
N ASN A 105 -25.60 -17.58 21.88
CA ASN A 105 -25.56 -16.31 21.16
C ASN A 105 -24.28 -16.19 20.32
N ASP A 106 -23.12 -16.53 20.86
CA ASP A 106 -21.84 -16.50 20.12
C ASP A 106 -21.86 -17.44 18.90
N ILE A 107 -22.49 -18.62 19.04
CA ILE A 107 -22.66 -19.57 17.92
C ILE A 107 -23.55 -18.96 16.83
N LEU A 108 -24.67 -18.34 17.22
CA LEU A 108 -25.57 -17.67 16.27
C LEU A 108 -24.90 -16.47 15.59
N GLU A 109 -24.14 -15.66 16.32
CA GLU A 109 -23.42 -14.50 15.77
C GLU A 109 -22.32 -14.89 14.77
N GLN A 110 -21.75 -16.09 14.86
CA GLN A 110 -20.73 -16.56 13.93
C GLN A 110 -21.29 -17.20 12.64
N GLU A 111 -22.53 -17.67 12.67
CA GLU A 111 -23.17 -18.32 11.52
C GLU A 111 -23.85 -17.33 10.53
N PHE A 112 -24.13 -16.10 10.95
CA PHE A 112 -24.81 -15.07 10.15
C PHE A 112 -23.91 -13.85 9.84
#